data_AF-A0A964U8U9-F1
#
_entry.id   AF-A0A964U8U9-F1
#
_cell.length_a   1.000
_cell.length_b   1.000
_cell.length_c   1.000
_cell.angle_alpha   90.00
_cell.angle_beta   90.00
_cell.angle_gamma   90.00
#
_symmetry.space_group_name_H-M   'P 1'
#
loop_
_entity.id
_entity.type
_entity.pdbx_description
1 polymer ?
#
loop_
_entity_poly.entity_id
_entity_poly.type
_entity_poly.pdbx_seq_one_letter_code
_entity_poly.pdbx_strand_id
1 'polypeptide(L)'
;MADSENRTSNPRISGGAETIGDVVASRLSRRGFLAGLTASTGLVAAGCTHAAQGSDGASGMAGELAGEGQGAFSFAEIARGMDETHHVPEGYEADLLLRWGDPVFEDAV
;
A
#
# COMPACT_ATOMS: atom_id res chain seq x y z
N MET A 1 9.37 -22.58 17.58
CA MET A 1 9.59 -21.33 16.84
C MET A 1 8.22 -20.68 16.70
N ALA A 2 7.85 -19.85 17.68
CA ALA A 2 6.47 -19.47 17.95
C ALA A 2 6.18 -18.04 17.48
N ASP A 3 5.20 -17.91 16.59
CA ASP A 3 4.02 -17.04 16.70
C ASP A 3 4.20 -15.56 17.11
N SER A 4 5.36 -14.92 16.91
CA SER A 4 5.49 -13.46 17.13
C SER A 4 5.23 -12.65 15.86
N GLU A 5 5.64 -13.17 14.70
CA GLU A 5 5.60 -12.44 13.42
C GLU A 5 4.18 -12.27 12.87
N ASN A 6 3.23 -13.08 13.35
CA ASN A 6 1.82 -13.03 12.91
C ASN A 6 0.88 -12.43 13.98
N ARG A 7 1.43 -11.70 14.95
CA ARG A 7 0.62 -10.93 15.91
C ARG A 7 0.47 -9.51 15.40
N THR A 8 -0.72 -9.20 14.92
CA THR A 8 -1.02 -7.82 14.51
C THR A 8 -0.96 -6.89 15.72
N SER A 9 -0.06 -5.90 15.69
CA SER A 9 0.10 -4.90 16.75
C SER A 9 -0.86 -3.71 16.62
N ASN A 10 -1.61 -3.63 15.51
CA ASN A 10 -2.51 -2.50 15.24
C ASN A 10 -3.75 -2.57 16.15
N PRO A 11 -3.93 -1.62 17.10
CA PRO A 11 -5.06 -1.65 18.04
C PRO A 11 -6.41 -1.45 17.33
N ARG A 12 -6.45 -0.82 16.15
CA ARG A 12 -7.69 -0.60 15.39
C ARG A 12 -8.31 -1.90 14.87
N ILE A 13 -7.50 -2.96 14.71
CA ILE A 13 -8.00 -4.28 14.31
C ILE A 13 -8.85 -4.90 15.42
N SER A 14 -8.49 -4.69 16.70
CA SER A 14 -9.36 -5.08 17.82
C SER A 14 -10.68 -4.30 17.86
N GLY A 15 -10.70 -3.09 17.27
CA GLY A 15 -11.87 -2.24 17.11
C GLY A 15 -12.70 -2.53 15.85
N GLY A 16 -12.43 -3.64 15.13
CA GLY A 16 -13.21 -4.05 13.96
C GLY A 16 -12.79 -3.42 12.63
N ALA A 17 -11.59 -2.84 12.54
CA ALA A 17 -11.04 -2.41 11.26
C ALA A 17 -10.81 -3.61 10.33
N GLU A 18 -11.20 -3.48 9.06
CA GLU A 18 -10.97 -4.51 8.03
C GLU A 18 -9.47 -4.77 7.87
N THR A 19 -9.09 -6.05 7.85
CA THR A 19 -7.71 -6.45 7.57
C THR A 19 -7.47 -6.44 6.07
N ILE A 20 -6.19 -6.42 5.65
CA ILE A 20 -5.84 -6.61 4.24
C ILE A 20 -6.40 -7.93 3.69
N GLY A 21 -6.51 -8.96 4.53
CA GLY A 21 -7.12 -10.24 4.18
C GLY A 21 -8.61 -10.12 3.87
N ASP A 22 -9.35 -9.31 4.62
CA ASP A 22 -10.77 -9.05 4.40
C ASP A 22 -11.00 -8.29 3.08
N VAL A 23 -10.14 -7.30 2.81
CA VAL A 23 -10.16 -6.55 1.53
C VAL A 23 -9.85 -7.48 0.35
N VAL A 24 -8.86 -8.36 0.49
CA VAL A 24 -8.51 -9.33 -0.56
C VAL A 24 -9.64 -10.36 -0.76
N ALA A 25 -10.21 -10.89 0.33
CA ALA A 25 -11.29 -11.87 0.28
C ALA A 25 -12.58 -11.30 -0.32
N SER A 26 -12.91 -10.03 -0.04
CA SER A 26 -14.05 -9.36 -0.66
C SER A 26 -13.89 -9.25 -2.18
N ARG A 27 -12.68 -8.97 -2.67
CA ARG A 27 -12.35 -8.90 -4.11
C ARG A 27 -12.28 -10.27 -4.78
N LEU A 28 -11.77 -11.29 -4.09
CA LEU A 28 -11.61 -12.66 -4.62
C LEU A 28 -12.79 -13.59 -4.29
N SER A 29 -13.96 -13.04 -3.98
CA SER A 29 -15.13 -13.83 -3.59
C SER A 29 -15.46 -14.94 -4.61
N ARG A 30 -16.05 -16.06 -4.15
CA ARG A 30 -16.44 -17.21 -5.00
C ARG A 30 -17.29 -16.80 -6.20
N ARG A 31 -18.11 -15.75 -6.08
CA ARG A 31 -18.90 -15.22 -7.19
C ARG A 31 -18.02 -14.52 -8.23
N GLY A 32 -17.01 -13.76 -7.81
CA GLY A 32 -16.00 -13.19 -8.70
C GLY A 32 -15.15 -14.26 -9.38
N PHE A 33 -14.76 -15.30 -8.65
CA PHE A 33 -14.05 -16.45 -9.19
C PHE A 33 -14.89 -17.23 -10.22
N LEU A 34 -16.15 -17.55 -9.91
CA LEU A 34 -17.06 -18.21 -10.85
C LEU A 34 -17.37 -17.33 -12.07
N ALA A 35 -17.58 -16.02 -11.89
CA ALA A 35 -17.76 -15.06 -12.98
C ALA A 35 -16.53 -15.01 -13.90
N GLY A 36 -15.31 -15.03 -13.33
CA GLY A 36 -14.05 -15.10 -14.09
C GLY A 36 -13.90 -16.41 -14.87
N LEU A 37 -14.26 -17.54 -14.26
CA LEU A 37 -14.24 -18.83 -14.96
C LEU A 37 -15.25 -18.89 -16.12
N THR A 38 -16.46 -18.34 -15.96
CA THR A 38 -17.43 -18.23 -17.06
C THR A 38 -16.96 -17.31 -18.19
N ALA A 39 -16.21 -16.24 -17.88
CA ALA A 39 -15.60 -15.39 -18.91
C ALA A 39 -14.50 -16.14 -19.70
N SER A 40 -13.70 -16.97 -19.02
CA SER A 40 -12.64 -17.77 -19.67
C SER A 40 -13.17 -18.90 -20.56
N THR A 41 -14.34 -19.47 -20.25
CA THR A 41 -14.98 -20.53 -21.05
C THR A 41 -15.97 -19.99 -22.10
N GLY A 42 -16.56 -18.82 -21.86
CA GLY A 42 -17.41 -18.12 -22.83
C GLY A 42 -16.65 -17.60 -24.06
N LEU A 43 -15.35 -17.34 -23.93
CA LEU A 43 -14.50 -16.88 -25.04
C LEU A 43 -14.21 -17.95 -26.10
N VAL A 44 -14.49 -19.23 -25.80
CA VAL A 44 -14.26 -20.35 -26.73
C VAL A 44 -15.54 -20.72 -27.51
N ALA A 45 -16.73 -20.36 -27.01
CA ALA A 45 -17.99 -20.86 -27.59
C ALA A 45 -18.73 -19.87 -28.51
N ALA A 46 -18.39 -18.57 -28.50
CA ALA A 46 -19.09 -17.59 -29.33
C ALA A 46 -18.08 -16.79 -30.16
N GLY A 47 -17.88 -17.24 -31.39
CA GLY A 47 -17.30 -16.40 -32.43
C GLY A 47 -18.11 -15.11 -32.59
N CYS A 48 -17.40 -13.99 -32.48
CA CYS A 48 -17.73 -12.67 -33.02
C CYS A 48 -18.91 -11.89 -32.40
N THR A 49 -18.54 -10.71 -31.89
CA THR A 49 -19.27 -9.42 -31.83
C THR A 49 -19.88 -8.94 -30.51
N HIS A 50 -19.23 -7.89 -29.98
CA HIS A 50 -19.79 -6.74 -29.24
C HIS A 50 -20.36 -6.95 -27.83
N ALA A 51 -19.50 -6.81 -26.82
CA ALA A 51 -19.60 -5.70 -25.86
C ALA A 51 -18.41 -5.79 -24.87
N ALA A 52 -17.27 -5.26 -25.30
CA ALA A 52 -16.25 -4.79 -24.38
C ALA A 52 -16.81 -3.58 -23.62
N GLN A 53 -17.48 -3.83 -22.49
CA GLN A 53 -17.86 -2.79 -21.53
C GLN A 53 -17.67 -3.36 -20.13
N GLY A 54 -16.71 -2.78 -19.40
CA GLY A 54 -16.51 -3.05 -17.98
C GLY A 54 -15.23 -3.78 -17.60
N SER A 55 -14.11 -3.51 -18.27
CA SER A 55 -12.78 -3.71 -17.68
C SER A 55 -12.18 -2.36 -17.25
N ASP A 56 -12.87 -1.64 -16.37
CA ASP A 56 -12.29 -0.54 -15.62
C ASP A 56 -11.44 -1.12 -14.48
N GLY A 57 -10.36 -1.79 -14.83
CA GLY A 57 -9.59 -2.55 -13.87
C GLY A 57 -8.23 -3.00 -14.35
N ALA A 58 -7.54 -2.23 -15.18
CA ALA A 58 -6.13 -2.49 -15.51
C ALA A 58 -5.48 -1.30 -16.25
N SER A 59 -5.51 -0.09 -15.69
CA SER A 59 -4.62 1.01 -16.12
C SER A 59 -4.72 2.15 -15.13
N GLY A 60 -3.94 2.08 -14.06
CA GLY A 60 -3.93 3.09 -13.01
C GLY A 60 -3.00 2.77 -11.84
N MET A 61 -1.84 2.17 -12.11
CA MET A 61 -0.65 2.31 -11.25
C MET A 61 0.45 3.03 -12.02
N ALA A 62 0.05 4.00 -12.85
CA ALA A 62 0.96 5.06 -13.24
C ALA A 62 1.00 6.03 -12.05
N GLY A 63 2.17 6.13 -11.43
CA GLY A 63 2.44 7.15 -10.44
C GLY A 63 2.18 8.52 -11.06
N GLU A 64 1.14 9.16 -10.57
CA GLU A 64 0.89 10.59 -10.70
C GLU A 64 0.01 10.96 -9.50
N LEU A 65 0.65 11.07 -8.34
CA LEU A 65 0.11 11.80 -7.19
C LEU A 65 1.05 12.97 -6.94
N ALA A 66 1.26 13.81 -7.95
CA ALA A 66 1.87 15.12 -7.76
C ALA A 66 0.75 16.17 -7.75
N GLY A 67 0.31 16.56 -6.54
CA GLY A 67 -0.63 17.68 -6.27
C GLY A 67 -2.10 17.41 -6.67
N GLU A 68 -3.16 17.83 -5.99
CA GLU A 68 -3.40 18.73 -4.87
C GLU A 68 -4.43 18.07 -3.92
N GLY A 69 -3.97 17.28 -2.97
CA GLY A 69 -4.72 17.14 -1.72
C GLY A 69 -4.31 18.31 -0.84
N GLN A 70 -5.26 19.09 -0.32
CA GLN A 70 -4.99 19.96 0.83
C GLN A 70 -4.73 19.07 2.06
N GLY A 71 -3.62 18.31 2.02
CA GLY A 71 -3.13 17.52 3.13
C GLY A 71 -2.74 18.46 4.25
N ALA A 72 -2.61 17.92 5.46
CA ALA A 72 -2.16 18.68 6.63
C ALA A 72 -0.74 19.26 6.48
N PHE A 73 -0.05 18.96 5.39
CA PHE A 73 1.35 19.29 5.14
C PHE A 73 1.48 20.30 4.01
N SER A 74 2.34 21.29 4.22
CA SER A 74 2.59 22.40 3.28
C SER A 74 3.82 22.18 2.39
N PHE A 75 4.55 21.08 2.57
CA PHE A 75 5.76 20.77 1.80
C PHE A 75 5.43 19.94 0.55
N ALA A 76 6.24 20.08 -0.50
CA ALA A 76 6.12 19.25 -1.70
C ALA A 76 6.54 17.81 -1.39
N GLU A 77 5.76 16.83 -1.89
CA GLU A 77 6.06 15.42 -1.70
C GLU A 77 7.41 15.04 -2.34
N ILE A 78 8.21 14.25 -1.61
CA ILE A 78 9.51 13.77 -2.06
C ILE A 78 9.39 12.45 -2.82
N ALA A 79 10.29 12.22 -3.78
CA ALA A 79 10.33 10.98 -4.53
C ALA A 79 10.64 9.77 -3.62
N ARG A 80 9.95 8.66 -3.86
CA ARG A 80 10.19 7.39 -3.15
C ARG A 80 11.50 6.77 -3.66
N GLY A 81 12.50 6.68 -2.78
CA GLY A 81 13.79 6.03 -3.05
C GLY A 81 14.16 5.03 -1.95
N MET A 82 15.01 4.06 -2.29
CA MET A 82 15.69 3.20 -1.32
C MET A 82 17.19 3.40 -1.50
N ASP A 83 17.75 4.27 -0.69
CA ASP A 83 19.19 4.52 -0.62
C ASP A 83 19.60 4.74 0.83
N GLU A 84 20.89 4.97 1.05
CA GLU A 84 21.48 5.13 2.38
C GLU A 84 21.31 6.56 2.94
N THR A 85 20.72 7.48 2.17
CA THR A 85 20.62 8.89 2.52
C THR A 85 19.21 9.27 3.00
N HIS A 86 19.16 10.20 3.96
CA HIS A 86 17.89 10.72 4.46
C HIS A 86 17.44 11.89 3.58
N HIS A 87 16.39 11.68 2.79
CA HIS A 87 15.82 12.72 1.92
C HIS A 87 14.79 13.55 2.67
N VAL A 88 14.90 14.88 2.55
CA VAL A 88 13.96 15.86 3.10
C VAL A 88 13.39 16.75 1.99
N PRO A 89 12.22 17.36 2.18
CA PRO A 89 11.66 18.31 1.22
C PRO A 89 12.56 19.53 1.00
N GLU A 90 12.39 20.21 -0.13
CA GLU A 90 13.12 21.44 -0.43
C GLU A 90 12.89 22.52 0.64
N GLY A 91 13.97 23.19 1.06
CA GLY A 91 13.93 24.21 2.10
C GLY A 91 13.90 23.68 3.54
N TYR A 92 14.00 22.36 3.73
CA TYR A 92 14.14 21.72 5.04
C TYR A 92 15.53 21.13 5.23
N GLU A 93 15.96 21.04 6.49
CA GLU A 93 17.22 20.43 6.90
C GLU A 93 16.95 19.39 7.99
N ALA A 94 17.78 18.36 8.04
CA ALA A 94 17.73 17.33 9.08
C ALA A 94 19.10 17.20 9.74
N ASP A 95 19.12 17.42 11.07
CA ASP A 95 20.32 17.28 11.88
C ASP A 95 20.27 16.00 12.71
N LEU A 96 21.45 15.39 12.91
CA LEU A 96 21.62 14.25 13.78
C LEU A 96 21.58 14.71 15.25
N LEU A 97 20.46 14.47 15.93
CA LEU A 97 20.32 14.79 17.36
C LEU A 97 21.01 13.77 18.27
N LEU A 98 20.89 12.48 17.95
CA LEU A 98 21.46 11.37 18.72
C LEU A 98 21.72 10.18 17.79
N ARG A 99 22.84 9.51 17.98
CA ARG A 99 23.18 8.27 17.28
C ARG A 99 22.94 7.06 18.16
N TRP A 100 22.79 5.91 17.52
CA TRP A 100 22.76 4.66 18.25
C TRP A 100 24.11 4.42 18.93
N GLY A 101 24.06 4.13 20.24
CA GLY A 101 25.24 3.97 21.08
C GLY A 101 25.76 5.25 21.73
N ASP A 102 25.15 6.41 21.47
CA ASP A 102 25.54 7.63 22.18
C ASP A 102 25.16 7.53 23.67
N PRO A 103 26.10 7.75 24.61
CA PRO A 103 25.82 7.70 26.03
C PRO A 103 24.94 8.90 26.42
N VAL A 104 23.76 8.61 26.97
CA VAL A 104 22.78 9.64 27.37
C VAL A 104 22.92 10.02 28.86
N PHE A 105 23.62 9.18 29.63
CA PHE A 105 23.84 9.35 31.07
C PHE A 105 25.34 9.28 31.37
N GLU A 106 25.76 9.88 32.50
CA GLU A 106 27.18 9.94 32.90
C GLU A 106 27.82 8.55 33.08
N ASP A 107 27.01 7.53 33.40
CA ASP A 107 27.43 6.15 33.63
C ASP A 107 27.14 5.20 32.45
N ALA A 108 26.65 5.72 31.32
CA ALA A 108 26.40 4.94 30.12
C ALA A 108 27.71 4.64 29.36
N VAL A 109 27.84 3.39 28.88
CA VAL A 109 28.99 2.86 28.12
C VAL A 109 28.63 2.52 26.68
#